data_AF-A0ABC8TAC4-F1
#
_entry.id   AF-A0ABC8TAC4-F1
#
_cell.length_a   1.000
_cell.length_b   1.000
_cell.length_c   1.000
_cell.angle_alpha   90.00
_cell.angle_beta   90.00
_cell.angle_gamma   90.00
#
_symmetry.space_group_name_H-M   'P 1'
#
loop_
_entity.id
_entity.type
_entity.pdbx_description
1 polymer ?
#
loop_
_entity_poly.entity_id
_entity_poly.type
_entity_poly.pdbx_seq_one_letter_code
_entity_poly.pdbx_strand_id
1 'polypeptide(L)'
;MAEPTAAKVTSIFIYPIKSYHGISVSQAALTSTGFRWDRQWLVVNSKGRAYTQRVEPKLALVEVTLPNEAFSESFFFLHIF
;
A
#
# COMPACT_ATOMS: atom_id res chain seq x y z
N MET A 1 25.10 -4.09 -27.97
CA MET A 1 25.54 -4.39 -26.60
C MET A 1 24.37 -4.12 -25.68
N ALA A 2 23.86 -5.13 -24.97
CA ALA A 2 22.84 -4.90 -23.95
C ALA A 2 23.52 -4.19 -22.77
N GLU A 3 22.97 -3.06 -22.33
CA GLU A 3 23.42 -2.37 -21.13
C GLU A 3 23.38 -3.33 -19.93
N PRO A 4 24.41 -3.33 -19.06
CA PRO A 4 24.42 -4.19 -17.88
C PRO A 4 23.22 -3.86 -17.00
N THR A 5 22.50 -4.90 -16.57
CA THR A 5 21.33 -4.73 -15.71
C THR A 5 21.78 -4.22 -14.34
N ALA A 6 21.47 -2.96 -14.03
CA ALA A 6 21.94 -2.29 -12.82
C ALA A 6 21.35 -2.88 -11.52
N ALA A 7 20.14 -3.42 -11.57
CA ALA A 7 19.49 -4.11 -10.44
C ALA A 7 18.34 -5.00 -10.92
N LYS A 8 17.95 -5.96 -10.07
CA LYS A 8 16.75 -6.80 -10.25
C LYS A 8 15.82 -6.61 -9.05
N VAL A 9 14.54 -6.34 -9.30
CA VAL A 9 13.51 -6.28 -8.25
C VAL A 9 13.25 -7.68 -7.72
N THR A 10 13.43 -7.88 -6.41
CA THR A 10 13.18 -9.18 -5.75
C THR A 10 11.74 -9.30 -5.27
N SER A 11 11.16 -8.20 -4.80
CA SER A 11 9.79 -8.18 -4.26
C SER A 11 9.25 -6.75 -4.28
N ILE A 12 7.92 -6.65 -4.32
CA ILE A 12 7.19 -5.40 -4.25
C ILE A 12 6.27 -5.47 -3.03
N PHE A 13 6.22 -4.38 -2.28
CA PHE A 13 5.34 -4.24 -1.12
C PHE A 13 4.51 -2.97 -1.25
N ILE A 14 3.24 -3.08 -0.89
CA ILE A 14 2.30 -1.96 -0.80
C ILE A 14 1.82 -1.87 0.65
N TYR A 15 1.70 -0.65 1.17
CA TYR A 15 1.15 -0.40 2.51
C TYR A 15 -0.15 0.38 2.39
N PRO A 16 -1.31 -0.28 2.18
CA PRO A 16 -2.56 0.42 1.90
C PRO A 16 -2.91 1.43 2.99
N ILE A 17 -2.82 1.00 4.25
CA ILE A 17 -3.10 1.81 5.42
C ILE A 17 -1.77 2.23 6.06
N LYS A 18 -1.58 3.53 6.27
CA LYS A 18 -0.39 4.06 6.93
C LYS A 18 -0.21 3.44 8.32
N SER A 19 1.00 2.96 8.59
CA SER A 19 1.40 2.31 9.86
C SER A 19 0.81 0.91 10.10
N TYR A 20 0.28 0.24 9.08
CA TYR A 20 -0.18 -1.15 9.17
C TYR A 20 0.78 -2.10 8.42
N HIS A 21 0.50 -3.40 8.49
CA HIS A 21 1.28 -4.41 7.77
C HIS A 21 1.20 -4.18 6.25
N GLY A 22 2.34 -4.35 5.57
CA GLY A 22 2.41 -4.25 4.11
C GLY A 22 2.03 -5.57 3.45
N ILE A 23 1.44 -5.51 2.26
CA ILE A 23 1.15 -6.69 1.45
C ILE A 23 2.22 -6.87 0.38
N SER A 24 2.67 -8.11 0.17
CA SER A 24 3.55 -8.44 -0.95
C SER A 24 2.71 -8.68 -2.20
N VAL A 25 3.14 -8.11 -3.32
CA VAL A 25 2.46 -8.24 -4.61
C VAL A 25 3.46 -8.61 -5.70
N SER A 26 2.99 -9.34 -6.72
CA SER A 26 3.80 -9.71 -7.88
C SER A 26 4.03 -8.55 -8.84
N GLN A 27 3.11 -7.58 -8.85
CA GLN A 27 3.14 -6.39 -9.69
C GLN A 27 2.40 -5.24 -9.01
N ALA A 28 2.76 -4.01 -9.33
CA ALA A 28 2.08 -2.81 -8.86
C ALA A 28 2.03 -1.76 -9.97
N ALA A 29 0.87 -1.15 -10.16
CA ALA A 29 0.73 -0.03 -11.08
C ALA A 29 1.41 1.22 -10.50
N LEU A 30 2.19 1.93 -11.31
CA LEU A 30 2.83 3.18 -10.91
C LEU A 30 1.91 4.36 -11.21
N THR A 31 1.79 5.27 -10.25
CA THR A 31 1.08 6.55 -10.37
C THR A 31 2.07 7.70 -10.19
N SER A 32 1.63 8.94 -10.41
CA SER A 32 2.45 10.14 -10.19
C SER A 32 2.94 10.28 -8.73
N THR A 33 2.28 9.64 -7.77
CA THR A 33 2.60 9.72 -6.34
C THR A 33 3.19 8.43 -5.76
N GLY A 34 3.45 7.41 -6.58
CA GLY A 34 3.97 6.10 -6.14
C GLY A 34 3.10 4.93 -6.59
N PHE A 35 3.24 3.76 -5.97
CA PHE A 35 2.41 2.61 -6.32
C PHE A 35 0.95 2.89 -6.01
N ARG A 36 0.08 2.44 -6.92
CA ARG A 36 -1.36 2.39 -6.69
C ARG A 36 -1.62 1.67 -5.36
N TRP A 37 -2.49 2.26 -4.55
CA TRP A 37 -2.83 1.83 -3.19
C TRP A 37 -1.78 2.08 -2.12
N ASP A 38 -0.55 2.52 -2.43
CA ASP A 38 0.41 2.79 -1.35
C ASP A 38 -0.01 4.03 -0.54
N ARG A 39 -0.17 3.82 0.77
CA ARG A 39 -0.48 4.82 1.82
C ARG A 39 -1.67 5.72 1.50
N GLN A 40 -2.69 5.17 0.82
CA GLN A 40 -3.89 5.93 0.46
C GLN A 40 -4.83 6.15 1.66
N TRP A 41 -4.67 5.37 2.74
CA TRP A 41 -5.53 5.48 3.93
C TRP A 41 -4.74 5.76 5.20
N LEU A 42 -5.39 6.45 6.13
CA LEU A 42 -4.91 6.72 7.48
C LEU A 42 -6.07 6.54 8.46
N VAL A 43 -5.88 5.72 9.48
CA VAL A 43 -6.86 5.57 10.56
C VAL A 43 -6.65 6.68 11.58
N VAL A 44 -7.72 7.40 11.88
CA VAL A 44 -7.76 8.46 12.90
C VAL A 44 -8.79 8.13 13.97
N ASN A 45 -8.58 8.63 15.18
CA ASN A 45 -9.60 8.57 16.23
C ASN A 45 -10.65 9.69 16.06
N SER A 46 -11.65 9.71 16.94
CA SER A 46 -12.73 10.72 16.93
C SER A 46 -12.27 12.17 17.12
N LYS A 47 -11.01 12.39 17.54
CA LYS A 47 -10.39 13.71 17.68
C LYS A 47 -9.49 14.07 16.49
N GLY A 48 -9.51 13.28 15.41
CA GLY A 48 -8.69 13.48 14.22
C GLY A 48 -7.22 13.13 14.40
N ARG A 49 -6.83 12.47 15.49
CA ARG A 49 -5.43 12.06 15.71
C ARG A 49 -5.15 10.74 15.01
N ALA A 50 -4.06 10.70 14.25
CA ALA A 50 -3.58 9.51 13.57
C ALA A 50 -3.11 8.42 14.53
N TYR A 51 -3.49 7.17 14.26
CA TYR A 51 -2.81 6.01 14.83
C TYR A 51 -1.50 5.78 14.09
N THR A 52 -0.39 5.57 14.81
CA THR A 52 0.93 5.34 14.23
C THR A 52 1.68 4.25 14.97
N GLN A 53 2.55 3.51 14.27
CA GLN A 53 3.39 2.46 14.88
C GLN A 53 4.35 2.97 15.96
N ARG A 54 4.73 4.26 15.91
CA ARG A 54 5.59 4.85 16.95
C ARG A 54 4.91 4.89 18.32
N VAL A 55 3.58 5.03 18.31
CA VAL A 55 2.76 5.07 19.53
C VAL A 55 2.19 3.68 19.82
N GLU A 56 1.73 2.98 18.78
CA GLU A 56 1.09 1.67 18.87
C GLU A 56 1.83 0.65 17.97
N PRO A 57 2.94 0.04 18.44
CA PRO A 57 3.73 -0.89 17.61
C PRO A 57 2.92 -2.10 17.10
N LYS A 58 1.87 -2.48 17.82
CA LYS A 58 0.98 -3.60 17.49
C LYS A 58 0.25 -3.41 16.15
N LEU A 59 0.14 -2.17 15.63
CA LEU A 59 -0.43 -1.93 14.30
C LEU A 59 0.33 -2.67 13.19
N ALA A 60 1.61 -3.00 13.39
CA ALA A 60 2.39 -3.82 12.46
C ALA A 60 1.90 -5.27 12.34
N LEU A 61 1.10 -5.75 13.30
CA LEU A 61 0.55 -7.11 13.35
C LEU A 61 -0.83 -7.21 12.69
N VAL A 62 -1.45 -6.08 12.35
CA VAL A 62 -2.77 -6.07 11.72
C VAL A 62 -2.59 -6.36 10.23
N GLU A 63 -3.08 -7.52 9.81
CA GLU A 63 -3.06 -7.94 8.43
C GLU A 63 -3.99 -7.06 7.58
N VAL A 64 -3.48 -6.66 6.42
CA VAL A 64 -4.23 -5.88 5.43
C VAL A 64 -4.40 -6.75 4.20
N THR A 65 -5.58 -6.74 3.59
CA THR A 65 -5.85 -7.44 2.34
C THR A 65 -6.53 -6.49 1.37
N LEU A 66 -6.25 -6.67 0.08
CA LEU A 66 -7.00 -6.06 -1.00
C LEU A 66 -7.66 -7.19 -1.81
N PRO A 67 -8.89 -6.98 -2.30
CA PRO A 67 -9.54 -7.94 -3.18
C PRO A 67 -8.74 -8.05 -4.48
N ASN A 68 -8.75 -9.23 -5.13
CA ASN A 68 -7.96 -9.47 -6.34
C ASN A 68 -8.31 -8.50 -7.46
N GLU A 69 -9.58 -8.10 -7.54
CA GLU A 69 -10.10 -7.15 -8.51
C GLU A 69 -9.41 -5.80 -8.38
N ALA A 70 -8.93 -5.40 -7.19
CA ALA A 70 -8.25 -4.13 -6.95
C ALA A 70 -6.94 -3.96 -7.74
N PHE A 71 -6.38 -5.05 -8.27
CA PHE A 71 -5.17 -5.04 -9.10
C PHE A 71 -5.48 -5.01 -10.60
N SER A 72 -6.75 -5.05 -10.99
CA SER A 72 -7.14 -4.86 -12.39
C SER A 72 -7.09 -3.38 -12.79
N GLU A 73 -6.70 -3.12 -14.04
CA GLU A 73 -6.63 -1.75 -14.61
C GLU A 73 -8.00 -1.04 -14.59
N SER A 74 -9.09 -1.80 -14.71
CA SER A 74 -10.46 -1.29 -14.76
C SER A 74 -11.14 -1.15 -13.39
N PHE A 75 -10.50 -1.61 -12.31
CA PHE A 75 -11.08 -1.43 -10.99
C PHE A 75 -11.08 0.04 -10.63
N PHE A 76 -12.26 0.59 -10.33
CA PHE A 76 -12.36 1.88 -9.67
C PHE A 76 -12.91 1.59 -8.29
N PHE A 77 -12.15 1.95 -7.26
CA PHE A 77 -12.72 2.01 -5.94
C PHE A 77 -13.74 3.13 -5.97
N LEU A 78 -15.03 2.78 -5.91
CA LEU A 78 -16.09 3.77 -5.87
C LEU A 78 -15.85 4.60 -4.59
N HIS A 79 -15.40 5.84 -4.75
CA HIS A 79 -15.45 6.83 -3.68
C HIS A 79 -16.92 7.13 -3.44
N ILE A 80 -17.60 6.28 -2.67
CA ILE A 80 -18.88 6.66 -2.09
C ILE A 80 -18.54 7.63 -0.96
N PHE A 81 -18.82 8.90 -1.22
CA PHE A 81 -19.12 9.87 -0.16
C PHE A 81 -20.63 9.98 -0.06
#